data_AF-A0A537CRB9-F1
#
_entry.id   AF-A0A537CRB9-F1
#
_cell.length_a   1.000
_cell.length_b   1.000
_cell.length_c   1.000
_cell.angle_alpha   90.00
_cell.angle_beta   90.00
_cell.angle_gamma   90.00
#
_symmetry.space_group_name_H-M   'P 1'
#
loop_
_entity.id
_entity.type
_entity.pdbx_description
1 polymer ?
#
loop_
_entity_poly.entity_id
_entity_poly.type
_entity_poly.pdbx_seq_one_letter_code
_entity_poly.pdbx_strand_id
1 'polypeptide(L)'
;MLEAERAGAKALVVFMDDHPRNGEAWKVLRAVQNDEAHNCVLIGKLIEKSGTPYSHATGEFFDKAVAVEDRRERIEFLVRGLHWAVKKFEEALPGLPADAQEVFTKMRDSHLRSIAACEKACSTLR
;
A
#
# COMPACT_ATOMS: atom_id res chain seq x y z
N MET A 1 -0.34 10.30 -3.22
CA MET A 1 0.51 9.14 -2.87
C MET A 1 0.66 8.97 -1.36
N LEU A 2 1.23 9.93 -0.60
CA LEU A 2 1.43 9.77 0.85
C LEU A 2 0.20 9.27 1.63
N GLU A 3 -0.95 9.92 1.43
CA GLU A 3 -2.20 9.56 2.13
C GLU A 3 -2.76 8.21 1.68
N ALA A 4 -2.42 7.77 0.47
CA ALA A 4 -2.79 6.46 -0.06
C ALA A 4 -1.95 5.36 0.58
N GLU A 5 -0.62 5.52 0.66
CA GLU A 5 0.26 4.58 1.39
C GLU A 5 -0.17 4.46 2.85
N ARG A 6 -0.50 5.60 3.48
CA ARG A 6 -0.99 5.62 4.86
C ARG A 6 -2.33 4.90 5.00
N ALA A 7 -3.23 5.09 4.05
CA ALA A 7 -4.51 4.41 4.03
C ALA A 7 -4.33 2.89 3.88
N GLY A 8 -3.46 2.44 2.97
CA GLY A 8 -3.09 1.02 2.80
C GLY A 8 -2.49 0.43 4.08
N ALA A 9 -1.48 1.09 4.64
CA ALA A 9 -0.83 0.65 5.87
C ALA A 9 -1.79 0.52 7.07
N LYS A 10 -2.80 1.40 7.18
CA LYS A 10 -3.82 1.32 8.23
C LYS A 10 -4.89 0.27 7.94
N ALA A 11 -5.37 0.19 6.70
CA ALA A 11 -6.38 -0.81 6.31
C ALA A 11 -5.86 -2.24 6.52
N LEU A 12 -4.59 -2.48 6.19
CA LEU A 12 -3.95 -3.78 6.39
C LEU A 12 -3.87 -4.21 7.86
N VAL A 13 -3.83 -3.28 8.81
CA VAL A 13 -3.92 -3.62 10.24
C VAL A 13 -5.27 -4.25 10.55
N VAL A 14 -6.35 -3.69 10.00
CA VAL A 14 -7.71 -4.24 10.16
C VAL A 14 -7.84 -5.59 9.45
N PHE A 15 -7.33 -5.71 8.23
CA PHE A 15 -7.45 -6.94 7.45
C PHE A 15 -6.75 -8.13 8.12
N MET A 16 -5.63 -7.86 8.79
CA MET A 16 -4.91 -8.90 9.55
C MET A 16 -5.75 -9.52 10.67
N ASP A 17 -6.74 -8.82 11.22
CA ASP A 17 -7.59 -9.35 12.29
C ASP A 17 -8.55 -10.45 11.80
N ASP A 18 -8.82 -10.53 10.49
CA ASP A 18 -9.65 -11.58 9.88
C ASP A 18 -8.90 -12.92 9.70
N HIS A 19 -7.59 -12.94 9.96
CA HIS A 19 -6.74 -14.08 9.68
C HIS A 19 -6.04 -14.60 10.94
N PRO A 20 -5.85 -15.93 11.06
CA PRO A 20 -5.07 -16.50 12.15
C PRO A 20 -3.68 -15.86 12.22
N ARG A 21 -3.29 -15.39 13.41
CA ARG A 21 -1.97 -14.79 13.65
C ARG A 21 -0.88 -15.74 13.17
N ASN A 22 0.05 -15.23 12.36
CA ASN A 22 1.15 -16.00 11.72
C ASN A 22 0.71 -17.05 10.69
N GLY A 23 -0.58 -17.10 10.31
CA GLY A 23 -1.05 -17.82 9.13
C GLY A 23 -0.46 -17.24 7.84
N GLU A 24 -0.62 -17.96 6.73
CA GLU A 24 -0.05 -17.57 5.43
C GLU A 24 -0.53 -16.18 4.98
N ALA A 25 -1.85 -15.98 4.88
CA ALA A 25 -2.44 -14.70 4.52
C ALA A 25 -2.01 -13.58 5.49
N TRP A 26 -2.03 -13.85 6.80
CA TRP A 26 -1.58 -12.89 7.81
C TRP A 26 -0.13 -12.42 7.57
N LYS A 27 0.80 -13.34 7.27
CA LYS A 27 2.21 -13.00 7.00
C LYS A 27 2.37 -12.18 5.74
N VAL A 28 1.61 -12.49 4.69
CA VAL A 28 1.59 -11.70 3.46
C VAL A 28 1.10 -10.28 3.76
N LEU A 29 -0.06 -10.14 4.39
CA LEU A 29 -0.62 -8.83 4.74
C LEU A 29 0.31 -8.04 5.65
N ARG A 30 0.99 -8.68 6.61
CA ARG A 30 1.99 -8.02 7.45
C ARG A 30 3.17 -7.49 6.67
N ALA A 31 3.66 -8.24 5.67
CA ALA A 31 4.75 -7.82 4.82
C ALA A 31 4.35 -6.60 3.98
N VAL A 32 3.18 -6.67 3.32
CA VAL A 32 2.64 -5.54 2.55
C VAL A 32 2.44 -4.32 3.46
N GLN A 33 1.92 -4.52 4.68
CA GLN A 33 1.71 -3.43 5.62
C GLN A 33 3.01 -2.70 6.01
N ASN A 34 4.09 -3.47 6.18
CA ASN A 34 5.41 -2.90 6.47
C ASN A 34 5.94 -2.09 5.28
N ASP A 35 5.75 -2.59 4.06
CA ASP A 35 6.15 -1.90 2.84
C ASP A 35 5.37 -0.58 2.68
N GLU A 36 4.05 -0.60 2.83
CA GLU A 36 3.18 0.61 2.80
C GLU A 36 3.58 1.64 3.87
N ALA A 37 3.85 1.18 5.10
CA ALA A 37 4.29 2.06 6.18
C ALA A 37 5.68 2.67 5.89
N HIS A 38 6.59 1.88 5.33
CA HIS A 38 7.92 2.35 4.93
C HIS A 38 7.83 3.38 3.81
N ASN A 39 7.01 3.10 2.79
CA ASN A 39 6.71 4.00 1.68
C ASN A 39 6.15 5.35 2.15
N CYS A 40 5.23 5.33 3.12
CA CYS A 40 4.71 6.52 3.77
C CYS A 40 5.83 7.41 4.35
N VAL A 41 6.83 6.79 5.01
CA VAL A 41 8.00 7.50 5.53
C VAL A 41 8.88 8.06 4.41
N LEU A 42 9.10 7.30 3.34
CA LEU A 42 9.92 7.75 2.20
C LEU A 42 9.31 8.96 1.51
N ILE A 43 8.01 8.93 1.20
CA ILE A 43 7.32 10.08 0.60
C ILE A 43 7.32 11.27 1.57
N GLY A 44 7.07 11.04 2.87
CA GLY A 44 7.10 12.09 3.88
C GLY A 44 8.41 12.85 3.88
N LYS A 45 9.54 12.13 3.82
CA LYS A 45 10.90 12.72 3.74
C LYS A 45 11.11 13.51 2.45
N LEU A 46 10.59 13.04 1.31
CA LEU A 46 10.68 13.79 0.05
C LEU A 46 9.90 15.10 0.10
N ILE A 47 8.70 15.10 0.69
CA ILE A 47 7.87 16.30 0.84
C ILE A 47 8.49 17.27 1.85
N GLU A 48 9.00 16.77 2.98
CA GLU A 48 9.69 17.61 3.96
C GLU A 48 10.94 18.28 3.36
N LYS A 49 11.71 17.56 2.54
CA LYS A 49 12.85 18.10 1.80
C LYS A 49 12.45 19.22 0.81
N SER A 50 11.22 19.23 0.31
CA SER A 50 10.73 20.31 -0.55
C SER A 50 10.26 21.55 0.24
N GLY A 51 10.38 21.54 1.58
CA GLY A 51 9.95 22.63 2.45
C GLY A 51 8.45 22.71 2.66
N THR A 52 7.70 21.70 2.23
CA THR A 52 6.23 21.65 2.37
C THR A 52 5.84 20.77 3.55
N PRO A 53 4.92 21.20 4.44
CA PRO A 53 4.33 20.30 5.43
C PRO A 53 3.56 19.18 4.74
N TYR A 54 3.70 17.95 5.22
CA TYR A 54 2.95 16.82 4.68
C TYR A 54 1.74 16.47 5.54
N SER A 55 0.67 15.97 4.90
CA SER A 55 -0.56 15.56 5.58
C SER A 55 -0.38 14.28 6.40
N HIS A 56 -1.06 14.20 7.54
CA HIS A 56 -1.21 12.98 8.36
C HIS A 56 -2.52 12.23 8.13
N ALA A 57 -3.37 12.72 7.22
CA ALA A 57 -4.66 12.12 6.91
C ALA A 57 -4.52 10.80 6.13
N THR A 58 -5.59 10.02 6.10
CA THR A 58 -5.80 8.94 5.14
C THR A 58 -6.65 9.44 3.99
N GLY A 59 -6.40 8.94 2.78
CA GLY A 59 -7.32 9.15 1.67
C GLY A 59 -8.57 8.27 1.79
N GLU A 60 -9.54 8.47 0.88
CA GLU A 60 -10.81 7.73 0.83
C GLU A 60 -10.66 6.21 0.72
N PHE A 61 -9.48 5.71 0.32
CA PHE A 61 -9.21 4.27 0.24
C PHE A 61 -9.45 3.59 1.59
N PHE A 62 -9.06 4.21 2.71
CA PHE A 62 -9.16 3.58 4.02
C PHE A 62 -10.62 3.25 4.36
N ASP A 63 -11.51 4.25 4.28
CA ASP A 63 -12.93 4.08 4.62
C ASP A 63 -13.60 3.04 3.72
N LYS A 64 -13.28 3.04 2.42
CA LYS A 64 -13.80 2.05 1.47
C LYS A 64 -13.26 0.65 1.74
N ALA A 65 -11.98 0.53 2.08
CA ALA A 65 -11.33 -0.75 2.33
C ALA A 65 -11.88 -1.44 3.58
N VAL A 66 -12.04 -0.70 4.68
CA VAL A 66 -12.55 -1.27 5.95
C VAL A 66 -14.05 -1.57 5.92
N ALA A 67 -14.80 -0.92 5.01
CA ALA A 67 -16.21 -1.20 4.80
C ALA A 67 -16.48 -2.53 4.07
N VAL A 68 -15.48 -3.12 3.41
CA VAL A 68 -15.61 -4.48 2.85
C VAL A 68 -15.65 -5.46 4.01
N GLU A 69 -16.61 -6.38 4.03
CA GLU A 69 -16.80 -7.31 5.16
C GLU A 69 -16.10 -8.66 4.94
N ASP A 70 -16.07 -9.16 3.71
CA ASP A 70 -15.45 -10.44 3.41
C ASP A 70 -13.91 -10.32 3.32
N ARG A 71 -13.21 -11.25 3.98
CA ARG A 71 -11.74 -11.25 4.07
C ARG A 71 -11.05 -11.40 2.72
N ARG A 72 -11.65 -12.15 1.78
CA ARG A 72 -11.08 -12.35 0.44
C ARG A 72 -11.34 -11.09 -0.39
N GLU A 73 -12.56 -10.57 -0.34
CA GLU A 73 -12.91 -9.32 -1.03
C GLU A 73 -12.05 -8.14 -0.55
N ARG A 74 -11.67 -8.09 0.73
CA ARG A 74 -10.72 -7.12 1.29
C ARG A 74 -9.36 -7.18 0.58
N ILE A 75 -8.79 -8.37 0.43
CA ILE A 75 -7.50 -8.54 -0.25
C ILE A 75 -7.63 -8.22 -1.75
N GLU A 76 -8.73 -8.61 -2.39
CA GLU A 76 -8.99 -8.24 -3.80
C GLU A 76 -9.15 -6.71 -3.97
N PHE A 77 -9.78 -6.04 -3.00
CA PHE A 77 -9.89 -4.58 -2.96
C PHE A 77 -8.51 -3.92 -2.79
N LEU A 78 -7.67 -4.47 -1.91
CA LEU A 78 -6.28 -4.04 -1.76
C LEU A 78 -5.50 -4.18 -3.08
N VAL A 79 -5.59 -5.32 -3.75
CA VAL A 79 -4.90 -5.55 -5.04
C VAL A 79 -5.30 -4.50 -6.08
N ARG A 80 -6.59 -4.16 -6.18
CA ARG A 80 -7.05 -3.05 -7.05
C ARG A 80 -6.43 -1.71 -6.66
N GLY A 81 -6.33 -1.42 -5.36
CA GLY A 81 -5.64 -0.24 -4.83
C GLY A 81 -4.16 -0.19 -5.19
N LEU A 82 -3.45 -1.32 -5.04
CA LEU A 82 -2.03 -1.44 -5.37
C LEU A 82 -1.79 -1.23 -6.88
N HIS A 83 -2.64 -1.78 -7.75
CA HIS A 83 -2.55 -1.53 -9.19
C HIS A 83 -2.75 -0.05 -9.55
N TRP A 84 -3.72 0.60 -8.90
CA TRP A 84 -3.90 2.04 -9.07
C TRP A 84 -2.66 2.81 -8.61
N ALA A 85 -2.05 2.44 -7.48
CA ALA A 85 -0.85 3.08 -6.97
C ALA A 85 0.35 2.90 -7.92
N VAL A 86 0.57 1.69 -8.44
CA VAL A 86 1.58 1.41 -9.48
C VAL A 86 1.42 2.35 -10.66
N LYS A 87 0.19 2.45 -11.21
CA LYS A 87 -0.10 3.38 -12.30
C LYS A 87 0.21 4.84 -11.93
N LYS A 88 -0.10 5.26 -10.70
CA LYS A 88 0.21 6.61 -10.23
C LYS A 88 1.70 6.89 -10.05
N PHE A 89 2.49 5.90 -9.65
CA PHE A 89 3.94 6.03 -9.63
C PHE A 89 4.50 6.17 -11.05
N GLU A 90 4.05 5.33 -11.98
CA GLU A 90 4.48 5.38 -13.39
C GLU A 90 4.14 6.72 -14.05
N GLU A 91 2.93 7.25 -13.81
CA GLU A 91 2.52 8.58 -14.29
C GLU A 91 3.39 9.71 -13.71
N ALA A 92 3.84 9.59 -12.46
CA ALA A 92 4.61 10.63 -11.78
C ALA A 92 6.11 10.61 -12.13
N LEU A 93 6.70 9.43 -12.39
CA LEU A 93 8.13 9.23 -12.58
C LEU A 93 8.80 10.23 -13.55
N PRO A 94 8.25 10.53 -14.75
CA PRO A 94 8.90 11.44 -15.69
C PRO A 94 9.07 12.88 -15.19
N GLY A 95 8.23 13.31 -14.24
CA GLY A 95 8.23 14.69 -13.73
C GLY A 95 9.04 14.88 -12.44
N LEU A 96 9.62 13.81 -11.88
CA LEU A 96 10.31 13.86 -10.59
C LEU A 96 11.81 14.12 -10.75
N PRO A 97 12.46 14.76 -9.75
CA PRO A 97 13.92 14.80 -9.68
C PRO A 97 14.51 13.40 -9.48
N ALA A 98 15.78 13.22 -9.85
CA ALA A 98 16.43 11.89 -9.90
C ALA A 98 16.37 11.12 -8.57
N ASP A 99 16.53 11.80 -7.43
CA ASP A 99 16.45 11.19 -6.10
C ASP A 99 15.02 10.69 -5.79
N ALA A 100 13.99 11.46 -6.16
CA ALA A 100 12.61 11.03 -6.04
C ALA A 100 12.24 9.91 -7.04
N GLN A 101 12.82 9.91 -8.24
CA GLN A 101 12.61 8.84 -9.22
C GLN A 101 13.10 7.48 -8.69
N GLU A 102 14.28 7.45 -8.06
CA GLU A 102 14.80 6.22 -7.46
C GLU A 102 13.86 5.67 -6.38
N VAL A 103 13.36 6.56 -5.50
CA VAL A 103 12.40 6.20 -4.46
C VAL A 103 11.11 5.66 -5.07
N PHE A 104 10.51 6.38 -6.02
CA PHE A 104 9.24 5.98 -6.65
C PHE A 104 9.35 4.68 -7.43
N THR A 105 10.49 4.41 -8.06
CA THR A 105 10.77 3.14 -8.73
C THR A 105 10.76 1.98 -7.74
N LYS A 106 11.45 2.11 -6.60
CA LYS A 106 11.46 1.07 -5.55
C LYS A 106 10.07 0.82 -4.97
N MET A 107 9.30 1.88 -4.77
CA MET A 107 7.93 1.81 -4.28
C MET A 107 7.01 1.07 -5.27
N ARG A 108 7.05 1.43 -6.55
CA ARG A 108 6.34 0.72 -7.63
C ARG A 108 6.68 -0.77 -7.62
N ASP A 109 7.96 -1.12 -7.53
CA ASP A 109 8.40 -2.52 -7.56
C ASP A 109 7.96 -3.30 -6.31
N SER A 110 7.92 -2.65 -5.14
CA SER A 110 7.34 -3.23 -3.91
C SER A 110 5.84 -3.49 -4.07
N HIS A 111 5.09 -2.58 -4.69
CA HIS A 111 3.67 -2.79 -4.97
C HIS A 111 3.43 -3.97 -5.92
N LEU A 112 4.24 -4.10 -6.98
CA LEU A 112 4.15 -5.25 -7.89
C LEU A 112 4.38 -6.59 -7.18
N ARG A 113 5.35 -6.65 -6.24
CA ARG A 113 5.55 -7.84 -5.40
C ARG A 113 4.37 -8.08 -4.46
N SER A 114 3.83 -7.01 -3.87
CA SER A 114 2.68 -7.07 -2.97
C SER A 114 1.44 -7.60 -3.68
N ILE A 115 1.16 -7.13 -4.90
CA ILE A 115 0.09 -7.62 -5.77
C ILE A 115 0.22 -9.14 -5.95
N ALA A 116 1.37 -9.61 -6.43
CA ALA A 116 1.59 -11.03 -6.69
C ALA A 116 1.43 -11.89 -5.42
N ALA A 117 1.89 -11.39 -4.27
CA ALA A 117 1.76 -12.08 -2.99
C ALA A 117 0.30 -12.13 -2.52
N CYS A 118 -0.44 -11.03 -2.64
CA CYS A 118 -1.85 -10.93 -2.29
C CYS A 118 -2.74 -11.81 -3.19
N GLU A 119 -2.51 -11.80 -4.51
CA GLU A 119 -3.25 -12.66 -5.44
C GLU A 119 -3.04 -14.14 -5.12
N LYS A 120 -1.81 -14.53 -4.80
CA LYS A 120 -1.50 -15.89 -4.35
C LYS A 120 -2.22 -16.21 -3.04
N ALA A 121 -2.23 -15.30 -2.06
CA ALA A 121 -2.94 -15.50 -0.80
C ALA A 121 -4.47 -15.60 -1.01
N CYS A 122 -5.06 -14.79 -1.91
CA CYS A 122 -6.48 -14.90 -2.27
C CYS A 122 -6.84 -16.27 -2.83
N SER A 123 -5.96 -16.87 -3.64
CA SER A 123 -6.22 -18.18 -4.25
C SER A 123 -6.38 -19.31 -3.22
N THR A 124 -5.88 -19.12 -2.00
CA THR A 124 -5.98 -20.10 -0.90
C THR A 124 -7.13 -19.80 0.07
N LEU A 125 -7.76 -18.63 -0.04
CA LEU A 125 -8.93 -18.26 0.74
C LEU A 125 -10.19 -18.80 0.05
N ARG A 126 -10.85 -19.74 0.73
CA ARG A 126 -12.20 -20.20 0.40
C ARG A 126 -13.24 -19.21 0.91
#